data_AF-N4XBM9-F1
#
_entry.id   AF-N4XBM9-F1
#
_cell.length_a   1.000
_cell.length_b   1.000
_cell.length_c   1.000
_cell.angle_alpha   90.00
_cell.angle_beta   90.00
_cell.angle_gamma   90.00
#
_symmetry.space_group_name_H-M   'P 1'
#
loop_
_entity.id
_entity.type
_entity.pdbx_description
1 polymer ?
#
loop_
_entity_poly.entity_id
_entity_poly.type
_entity_poly.pdbx_seq_one_letter_code
_entity_poly.pdbx_strand_id
1 'polypeptide(L)'
;MHLTWETYMCVRMEISDFKIYRLEFCMIHIRLKPPYQNGRPVTDDSVVDLSFLELADADGHIVPHSMYWGHITLVIGGWSNTQWTGYVFNQADKDELDTEDIDELKRHFLISEYGFDFATPPQSVKFWEVRRYWLRLVAHCSQYVLQEWLYLVRTVEEGVEAWKSQEPCISSTTQHTVLLLCQLRDTLSATLRAYSRFIKLDGDICYFSDVSDCSSLENSIAESFEKLADLLTRLCSLDDSFKRFATHACGRASRIGNHLIIKGERPSQESNAYHLATHQLNEHMHKLNEETCYFSSEQDVLFFKMSPATFPLTMLILLRTLLHLIYRIPSTGRKASEPSGEGPCK
;
A
#
# COMPACT_ATOMS: atom_id res chain seq x y z
N MET A 1 -24.89 -16.47 24.47
CA MET A 1 -25.16 -16.19 23.05
C MET A 1 -23.81 -15.99 22.39
N HIS A 2 -23.39 -16.90 21.50
CA HIS A 2 -22.16 -16.73 20.75
C HIS A 2 -22.45 -15.77 19.61
N LEU A 3 -21.84 -14.58 19.61
CA LEU A 3 -21.93 -13.65 18.49
C LEU A 3 -21.05 -14.23 17.38
N THR A 4 -21.67 -14.88 16.40
CA THR A 4 -20.99 -15.24 15.16
C THR A 4 -20.84 -13.95 14.36
N TRP A 5 -19.62 -13.61 13.93
CA TRP A 5 -19.32 -12.48 13.04
C TRP A 5 -19.84 -12.81 11.64
N GLU A 6 -21.15 -12.91 11.51
CA GLU A 6 -21.86 -13.25 10.28
C GLU A 6 -22.91 -12.19 10.00
N THR A 7 -22.92 -11.70 8.78
CA THR A 7 -23.98 -10.82 8.30
C THR A 7 -25.20 -11.64 7.89
N TYR A 8 -26.34 -11.42 8.53
CA TYR A 8 -27.59 -12.08 8.17
C TYR A 8 -28.82 -11.28 8.63
N MET A 9 -29.95 -11.48 7.96
CA MET A 9 -31.23 -10.89 8.29
C MET A 9 -32.29 -11.97 8.15
N CYS A 10 -32.96 -12.33 9.25
CA CYS A 10 -33.90 -13.45 9.21
C CYS A 10 -35.05 -13.35 10.22
N VAL A 11 -36.11 -14.10 9.92
CA VAL A 11 -37.25 -14.34 10.79
C VAL A 11 -37.28 -15.82 11.15
N ARG A 12 -37.18 -16.12 12.45
CA ARG A 12 -37.28 -17.49 12.96
C ARG A 12 -38.60 -17.67 13.67
N MET A 13 -39.33 -18.71 13.30
CA MET A 13 -40.55 -19.14 13.95
C MET A 13 -40.32 -20.51 14.55
N GLU A 14 -40.41 -20.64 15.87
CA GLU A 14 -40.28 -21.94 16.52
C GLU A 14 -41.57 -22.74 16.39
N ILE A 15 -41.49 -23.98 15.89
CA ILE A 15 -42.62 -24.90 15.72
C ILE A 15 -42.89 -25.65 17.04
N SER A 16 -42.92 -24.92 18.15
CA SER A 16 -43.30 -25.44 19.46
C SER A 16 -44.81 -25.25 19.68
N ASP A 17 -45.36 -25.90 20.70
CA ASP A 17 -46.75 -25.67 21.17
C ASP A 17 -47.00 -24.20 21.54
N PHE A 18 -45.91 -23.44 21.74
CA PHE A 18 -45.92 -21.99 21.88
C PHE A 18 -45.33 -21.32 20.63
N LYS A 19 -46.13 -20.49 19.98
CA LYS A 19 -45.67 -19.66 18.85
C LYS A 19 -44.75 -18.55 19.37
N ILE A 20 -43.45 -18.82 19.36
CA ILE A 20 -42.42 -17.80 19.62
C ILE A 20 -41.84 -17.40 18.27
N TYR A 21 -41.81 -16.10 18.02
CA TYR A 21 -41.10 -15.52 16.87
C TYR A 21 -39.82 -14.85 17.34
N ARG A 22 -38.82 -14.83 16.46
CA ARG A 22 -37.55 -14.16 16.67
C ARG A 22 -37.10 -13.47 15.39
N LEU A 23 -36.99 -12.16 15.44
CA LEU A 23 -36.53 -11.29 14.35
C LEU A 23 -35.06 -10.96 14.62
N GLU A 24 -34.18 -11.29 13.68
CA GLU A 24 -32.74 -11.12 13.85
C GLU A 24 -32.15 -10.32 12.69
N PHE A 25 -31.38 -9.31 13.01
CA PHE A 25 -30.56 -8.56 12.07
C PHE A 25 -29.15 -8.47 12.62
N CYS A 26 -28.19 -9.08 11.94
CA CYS A 26 -26.78 -9.00 12.24
C CYS A 26 -26.06 -8.43 11.03
N MET A 27 -25.29 -7.37 11.24
CA MET A 27 -24.62 -6.66 10.17
C MET A 27 -23.21 -6.33 10.59
N ILE A 28 -22.24 -6.86 9.82
CA ILE A 28 -20.86 -6.43 9.91
C ILE A 28 -20.73 -5.16 9.09
N HIS A 29 -20.07 -4.16 9.67
CA HIS A 29 -19.70 -2.94 8.98
C HIS A 29 -18.27 -2.58 9.33
N ILE A 30 -17.70 -1.70 8.52
CA ILE A 30 -16.32 -1.28 8.67
C ILE A 30 -16.34 0.21 8.96
N ARG A 31 -15.61 0.62 9.99
CA ARG A 31 -15.47 2.03 10.37
C ARG A 31 -14.06 2.50 10.12
N LEU A 32 -13.94 3.76 9.72
CA LEU A 32 -12.68 4.45 9.65
C LEU A 32 -12.58 5.39 10.85
N LYS A 33 -11.53 5.25 11.67
CA LYS A 33 -11.24 6.22 12.74
C LYS A 33 -9.85 6.85 12.53
N PRO A 34 -9.68 8.12 12.91
CA PRO A 34 -8.35 8.69 13.11
C PRO A 34 -7.62 7.91 14.22
N PRO A 35 -6.29 8.00 14.29
CA PRO A 35 -5.51 7.22 15.22
C PRO A 35 -5.72 7.80 16.62
N TYR A 36 -5.91 6.95 17.62
CA TYR A 36 -6.01 7.40 19.00
C TYR A 36 -4.75 8.17 19.39
N GLN A 37 -4.91 9.45 19.75
CA GLN A 37 -3.80 10.29 20.22
C GLN A 37 -3.20 9.82 21.56
N ASN A 38 -3.87 8.89 22.25
CA ASN A 38 -3.51 8.47 23.61
C ASN A 38 -2.35 7.46 23.67
N GLY A 39 -1.63 7.22 22.58
CA GLY A 39 -0.31 6.58 22.58
C GLY A 39 -0.26 5.13 23.07
N ARG A 40 -1.41 4.49 23.30
CA ARG A 40 -1.47 3.09 23.72
C ARG A 40 -1.49 2.22 22.46
N PRO A 41 -0.48 1.36 22.22
CA PRO A 41 -0.50 0.45 21.09
C PRO A 41 -1.66 -0.54 21.29
N VAL A 42 -2.67 -0.43 20.44
CA VAL A 42 -3.78 -1.39 20.38
C VAL A 42 -3.25 -2.62 19.66
N THR A 43 -3.05 -3.72 20.39
CA THR A 43 -2.67 -5.02 19.83
C THR A 43 -3.90 -5.83 19.41
N ASP A 44 -4.98 -5.18 19.00
CA ASP A 44 -6.20 -5.87 18.60
C ASP A 44 -6.08 -6.28 17.13
N ASP A 45 -6.25 -7.58 16.87
CA ASP A 45 -6.21 -8.17 15.53
C ASP A 45 -7.38 -7.66 14.65
N SER A 46 -8.36 -6.95 15.24
CA SER A 46 -9.45 -6.28 14.52
C SER A 46 -9.03 -4.97 13.85
N VAL A 47 -7.83 -4.44 14.10
CA VAL A 47 -7.43 -3.14 13.55
C VAL A 47 -6.56 -3.32 12.31
N VAL A 48 -7.01 -2.78 11.18
CA VAL A 48 -6.19 -2.71 9.96
C VAL A 48 -5.63 -1.30 9.83
N ASP A 49 -4.31 -1.18 9.87
CA ASP A 49 -3.61 0.09 9.67
C ASP A 49 -3.68 0.54 8.21
N LEU A 50 -4.14 1.78 7.99
CA LEU A 50 -4.25 2.42 6.68
C LEU A 50 -3.23 3.56 6.51
N SER A 51 -2.24 3.67 7.40
CA SER A 51 -1.15 4.65 7.29
C SER A 51 -0.43 4.63 5.94
N PHE A 52 -0.40 3.47 5.28
CA PHE A 52 0.20 3.28 3.95
C PHE A 52 -0.51 4.06 2.82
N LEU A 53 -1.73 4.55 3.05
CA LEU A 53 -2.47 5.37 2.08
C LEU A 53 -2.13 6.87 2.18
N GLU A 54 -1.35 7.30 3.19
CA GLU A 54 -0.93 8.69 3.39
C GLU A 54 -2.10 9.70 3.29
N LEU A 55 -3.24 9.35 3.91
CA LEU A 55 -4.46 10.13 3.82
C LEU A 55 -4.30 11.49 4.47
N ALA A 56 -4.63 12.55 3.73
CA ALA A 56 -4.58 13.92 4.22
C ALA A 56 -5.92 14.32 4.86
N ASP A 57 -5.86 15.10 5.94
CA ASP A 57 -7.03 15.75 6.53
C ASP A 57 -7.47 16.99 5.73
N ALA A 58 -8.47 17.72 6.24
CA ALA A 58 -8.99 18.93 5.60
C ALA A 58 -7.95 20.06 5.50
N ASP A 59 -6.92 20.05 6.35
CA ASP A 59 -5.81 21.01 6.36
C ASP A 59 -4.62 20.54 5.51
N GLY A 60 -4.70 19.34 4.93
CA GLY A 60 -3.64 18.73 4.12
C GLY A 60 -2.59 17.99 4.92
N HIS A 61 -2.75 17.80 6.24
CA HIS A 61 -1.82 17.02 7.05
C HIS A 61 -2.08 15.52 6.87
N ILE A 62 -1.01 14.75 6.69
CA ILE A 62 -1.12 13.29 6.63
C ILE A 62 -1.47 12.77 8.03
N VAL A 63 -2.65 12.19 8.15
CA VAL A 63 -3.16 11.60 9.39
C VAL A 63 -3.21 10.08 9.24
N PRO A 64 -2.62 9.31 10.17
CA PRO A 64 -2.75 7.85 10.15
C PRO A 64 -4.21 7.47 10.31
N HIS A 65 -4.77 6.64 9.44
CA HIS A 65 -6.12 6.13 9.64
C HIS A 65 -6.06 4.66 10.02
N SER A 66 -7.03 4.22 10.80
CA SER A 66 -7.17 2.80 11.12
C SER A 66 -8.60 2.37 10.84
N MET A 67 -8.72 1.16 10.34
CA MET A 67 -9.98 0.53 9.98
C MET A 67 -10.37 -0.47 11.06
N TYR A 68 -11.61 -0.37 11.51
CA TYR A 68 -12.15 -1.14 12.63
C TYR A 68 -13.36 -1.96 12.18
N TRP A 69 -13.46 -3.19 12.67
CA TRP A 69 -14.61 -4.05 12.44
C TRP A 69 -15.72 -3.74 13.43
N GLY A 70 -16.81 -3.17 12.92
CA GLY A 70 -18.02 -2.98 13.67
C GLY A 70 -19.00 -4.14 13.45
N HIS A 71 -19.81 -4.40 14.48
CA HIS A 71 -20.90 -5.36 14.38
C HIS A 71 -22.16 -4.86 15.09
N ILE A 72 -23.27 -4.81 14.34
CA ILE A 72 -24.59 -4.47 14.86
C ILE A 72 -25.42 -5.73 14.92
N THR A 73 -25.99 -6.03 16.08
CA THR A 73 -26.92 -7.14 16.28
C THR A 73 -28.22 -6.62 16.89
N LEU A 74 -29.32 -6.82 16.19
CA LEU A 74 -30.68 -6.59 16.66
C LEU A 74 -31.38 -7.94 16.79
N VAL A 75 -31.90 -8.25 17.98
CA VAL A 75 -32.71 -9.45 18.20
C VAL A 75 -33.98 -9.05 18.91
N ILE A 76 -35.13 -9.30 18.29
CA ILE A 76 -36.44 -9.13 18.92
C ILE A 76 -37.13 -10.47 19.00
N GLY A 77 -37.49 -10.89 20.21
CA GLY A 77 -38.19 -12.15 20.46
C GLY A 77 -39.47 -11.92 21.25
N GLY A 78 -40.51 -12.68 20.95
CA GLY A 78 -41.78 -12.60 21.67
C GLY A 78 -42.76 -13.68 21.24
N TRP A 79 -43.87 -13.78 21.95
CA TRP A 79 -44.97 -14.67 21.60
C TRP A 79 -46.21 -13.92 21.07
N SER A 80 -46.21 -12.57 21.14
CA SER A 80 -47.23 -11.73 20.53
C SER A 80 -46.67 -10.37 20.10
N ASN A 81 -47.41 -9.62 19.28
CA ASN A 81 -47.03 -8.26 18.87
C ASN A 81 -46.99 -7.26 20.04
N THR A 82 -47.57 -7.61 21.20
CA THR A 82 -47.64 -6.75 22.39
C THR A 82 -46.72 -7.22 23.53
N GLN A 83 -46.22 -8.45 23.47
CA GLN A 83 -45.36 -9.05 24.49
C GLN A 83 -44.11 -9.59 23.83
N TRP A 84 -43.09 -8.73 23.83
CA TRP A 84 -41.80 -8.97 23.20
C TRP A 84 -40.68 -8.30 23.98
N THR A 85 -39.46 -8.73 23.71
CA THR A 85 -38.24 -8.14 24.25
C THR A 85 -37.25 -7.97 23.11
N GLY A 86 -36.69 -6.77 23.00
CA GLY A 86 -35.67 -6.42 22.04
C GLY A 86 -34.31 -6.28 22.71
N TYR A 87 -33.28 -6.78 22.04
CA TYR A 87 -31.88 -6.61 22.39
C TYR A 87 -31.16 -5.96 21.23
N VAL A 88 -30.34 -4.96 21.53
CA VAL A 88 -29.47 -4.30 20.56
C VAL A 88 -28.07 -4.36 21.11
N PHE A 89 -27.16 -4.94 20.34
CA PHE A 89 -25.74 -4.97 20.63
C PHE A 89 -25.03 -4.20 19.52
N ASN A 90 -24.22 -3.24 19.91
CA ASN A 90 -23.27 -2.61 19.02
C ASN A 90 -21.88 -2.90 19.58
N GLN A 91 -21.18 -3.79 18.92
CA GLN A 91 -19.77 -4.02 19.20
C GLN A 91 -18.99 -3.09 18.29
N ALA A 92 -18.77 -1.87 18.77
CA ALA A 92 -17.58 -1.11 18.45
C ALA A 92 -16.51 -1.59 19.44
N ASP A 93 -15.25 -1.69 19.02
CA ASP A 93 -14.16 -2.38 19.74
C ASP A 93 -14.09 -2.18 21.27
N LYS A 94 -13.42 -3.12 21.94
CA LYS A 94 -13.20 -3.18 23.40
C LYS A 94 -12.48 -1.97 24.00
N ASP A 95 -12.10 -1.01 23.17
CA ASP A 95 -11.61 0.26 23.68
C ASP A 95 -12.72 0.90 24.50
N GLU A 96 -12.34 1.48 25.65
CA GLU A 96 -13.22 2.29 26.47
C GLU A 96 -13.80 3.38 25.58
N LEU A 97 -14.97 3.10 24.97
CA LEU A 97 -15.70 4.07 24.18
C LEU A 97 -15.84 5.27 25.07
N ASP A 98 -15.28 6.39 24.63
CA ASP A 98 -15.50 7.64 25.32
C ASP A 98 -17.02 7.81 25.41
N THR A 99 -17.47 8.33 26.55
CA THR A 99 -18.88 8.68 26.77
C THR A 99 -19.47 9.46 25.60
N GLU A 100 -18.65 10.24 24.89
CA GLU A 100 -19.04 10.95 23.67
C GLU A 100 -19.42 10.03 22.50
N ASP A 101 -18.65 8.96 22.22
CA ASP A 101 -18.95 7.98 21.15
C ASP A 101 -20.27 7.24 21.45
N ILE A 102 -20.49 6.91 22.73
CA ILE A 102 -21.72 6.26 23.18
C ILE A 102 -22.90 7.21 23.01
N ASP A 103 -22.72 8.49 23.34
CA ASP A 103 -23.76 9.50 23.21
C ASP A 103 -24.03 9.86 21.75
N GLU A 104 -23.02 9.88 20.87
CA GLU A 104 -23.20 10.04 19.43
C GLU A 104 -23.97 8.85 18.84
N LEU A 105 -23.58 7.63 19.21
CA LEU A 105 -24.30 6.43 18.79
C LEU A 105 -25.75 6.43 19.30
N LYS A 106 -25.96 6.79 20.57
CA LYS A 106 -27.30 6.98 21.13
C LYS A 106 -28.04 8.11 20.43
N ARG A 107 -27.40 9.21 20.04
CA ARG A 107 -28.04 10.28 19.28
C ARG A 107 -28.46 9.79 17.91
N HIS A 108 -27.61 9.06 17.20
CA HIS A 108 -27.98 8.51 15.91
C HIS A 108 -29.16 7.52 16.04
N PHE A 109 -29.08 6.59 16.99
CA PHE A 109 -30.12 5.57 17.19
C PHE A 109 -31.41 6.11 17.79
N LEU A 110 -31.36 7.06 18.73
CA LEU A 110 -32.50 7.54 19.50
C LEU A 110 -33.04 8.90 19.04
N ILE A 111 -32.22 9.68 18.33
CA ILE A 111 -32.49 11.06 17.87
C ILE A 111 -32.20 11.14 16.36
N SER A 112 -32.81 10.25 15.57
CA SER A 112 -32.68 10.38 14.12
C SER A 112 -33.47 11.60 13.62
N GLU A 113 -32.93 12.32 12.64
CA GLU A 113 -33.61 13.38 11.86
C GLU A 113 -34.95 12.95 11.25
N TYR A 114 -35.24 11.64 11.23
CA TYR A 114 -36.53 11.10 10.83
C TYR A 114 -37.65 11.27 11.87
N GLY A 115 -37.44 12.11 12.89
CA GLY A 115 -38.48 12.58 13.81
C GLY A 115 -38.95 11.52 14.81
N PHE A 116 -38.10 10.54 15.09
CA PHE A 116 -38.43 9.41 15.94
C PHE A 116 -37.74 9.54 17.29
N ASP A 117 -38.45 10.18 18.22
CA ASP A 117 -37.99 10.28 19.60
C ASP A 117 -38.36 8.99 20.34
N PHE A 118 -37.37 8.11 20.52
CA PHE A 118 -37.54 6.90 21.34
C PHE A 118 -37.72 7.23 22.83
N ALA A 119 -37.31 8.43 23.27
CA ALA A 119 -37.44 8.88 24.64
C ALA A 119 -38.82 9.49 24.93
N THR A 120 -39.52 10.03 23.92
CA THR A 120 -40.88 10.53 24.07
C THR A 120 -41.88 9.44 23.69
N PRO A 121 -42.51 8.74 24.66
CA PRO A 121 -43.59 7.81 24.34
C PRO A 121 -44.66 8.60 23.57
N PRO A 122 -44.97 8.24 22.32
CA PRO A 122 -45.97 8.98 21.57
C PRO A 122 -47.26 8.87 22.35
N GLN A 123 -47.77 10.00 22.86
CA GLN A 123 -49.01 10.02 23.64
C GLN A 123 -50.21 9.44 22.87
N SER A 124 -50.05 9.20 21.56
CA SER A 124 -51.02 8.61 20.63
C SER A 124 -50.71 7.19 20.12
N VAL A 125 -49.50 6.63 20.30
CA VAL A 125 -49.19 5.28 19.78
C VAL A 125 -49.53 4.25 20.84
N LYS A 126 -50.80 3.84 20.83
CA LYS A 126 -51.36 2.89 21.81
C LYS A 126 -50.69 1.52 21.80
N PHE A 127 -50.10 1.08 20.68
CA PHE A 127 -49.38 -0.20 20.59
C PHE A 127 -48.26 -0.12 19.55
N TRP A 128 -47.05 -0.52 19.93
CA TRP A 128 -45.94 -0.75 19.00
C TRP A 128 -46.10 -2.12 18.37
N GLU A 129 -46.48 -2.19 17.10
CA GLU A 129 -46.41 -3.46 16.37
C GLU A 129 -44.94 -3.87 16.20
N VAL A 130 -44.56 -4.98 16.82
CA VAL A 130 -43.18 -5.49 16.87
C VAL A 130 -42.50 -5.58 15.50
N ARG A 131 -43.23 -6.03 14.48
CA ARG A 131 -42.71 -6.23 13.12
C ARG A 131 -42.37 -4.91 12.47
N ARG A 132 -43.28 -3.94 12.59
CA ARG A 132 -43.06 -2.56 12.12
C ARG A 132 -41.92 -1.89 12.87
N TYR A 133 -41.83 -2.11 14.18
CA TYR A 133 -40.75 -1.60 15.01
C TYR A 133 -39.39 -2.17 14.58
N TRP A 134 -39.32 -3.48 14.31
CA TRP A 134 -38.11 -4.12 13.80
C TRP A 134 -37.69 -3.59 12.43
N LEU A 135 -38.62 -3.47 11.46
CA LEU A 135 -38.31 -2.90 10.14
C LEU A 135 -37.77 -1.48 10.23
N ARG A 136 -38.27 -0.66 11.16
CA ARG A 136 -37.72 0.69 11.40
C ARG A 136 -36.27 0.64 11.88
N LEU A 137 -35.97 -0.24 12.84
CA LEU A 137 -34.60 -0.40 13.32
C LEU A 137 -33.66 -0.89 12.22
N VAL A 138 -34.11 -1.83 11.38
CA VAL A 138 -33.34 -2.29 10.22
C VAL A 138 -33.10 -1.18 9.21
N ALA A 139 -34.13 -0.39 8.87
CA ALA A 139 -33.99 0.75 7.97
C ALA A 139 -32.93 1.73 8.48
N HIS A 140 -33.02 2.08 9.76
CA HIS A 140 -32.05 2.96 10.41
C HIS A 140 -30.63 2.38 10.41
N CYS A 141 -30.46 1.11 10.79
CA CYS A 141 -29.15 0.46 10.78
C CYS A 141 -28.57 0.36 9.37
N SER A 142 -29.40 0.09 8.36
CA SER A 142 -28.97 0.00 6.96
C SER A 142 -28.46 1.35 6.45
N GLN A 143 -29.14 2.45 6.80
CA GLN A 143 -28.69 3.80 6.50
C GLN A 143 -27.38 4.15 7.20
N TYR A 144 -27.28 3.83 8.49
CA TYR A 144 -26.05 4.03 9.26
C TYR A 144 -24.86 3.30 8.60
N VAL A 145 -25.03 2.02 8.29
CA VAL A 145 -24.02 1.20 7.62
C VAL A 145 -23.67 1.79 6.25
N LEU A 146 -24.65 2.28 5.49
CA LEU A 146 -24.41 2.96 4.22
C LEU A 146 -23.53 4.21 4.39
N GLN A 147 -23.75 5.04 5.41
CA GLN A 147 -22.92 6.23 5.63
C GLN A 147 -21.47 5.89 5.94
N GLU A 148 -21.25 4.88 6.78
CA GLU A 148 -19.90 4.37 7.07
C GLU A 148 -19.20 3.86 5.80
N TRP A 149 -19.92 3.11 4.96
CA TRP A 149 -19.39 2.61 3.69
C TRP A 149 -19.13 3.74 2.68
N LEU A 150 -20.01 4.75 2.60
CA LEU A 150 -19.80 5.91 1.73
C LEU A 150 -18.52 6.65 2.10
N TYR A 151 -18.32 6.90 3.39
CA TYR A 151 -17.12 7.55 3.90
C TYR A 151 -15.87 6.71 3.62
N LEU A 152 -15.89 5.43 3.99
CA LEU A 152 -14.77 4.52 3.79
C LEU A 152 -14.34 4.40 2.32
N VAL A 153 -15.30 4.14 1.41
CA VAL A 153 -15.00 3.97 -0.02
C VAL A 153 -14.44 5.26 -0.60
N ARG A 154 -15.01 6.42 -0.24
CA ARG A 154 -14.49 7.71 -0.68
C ARG A 154 -13.04 7.91 -0.21
N THR A 155 -12.75 7.67 1.07
CA THR A 155 -11.40 7.87 1.61
C THR A 155 -10.38 6.92 0.97
N VAL A 156 -10.76 5.66 0.74
CA VAL A 156 -9.88 4.69 0.06
C VAL A 156 -9.64 5.09 -1.40
N GLU A 157 -10.66 5.56 -2.12
CA GLU A 157 -10.50 6.10 -3.48
C GLU A 157 -9.53 7.29 -3.49
N GLU A 158 -9.70 8.26 -2.58
CA GLU A 158 -8.83 9.43 -2.45
C GLU A 158 -7.37 9.02 -2.17
N GLY A 159 -7.13 8.09 -1.23
CA GLY A 159 -5.79 7.58 -0.92
C GLY A 159 -5.15 6.82 -2.08
N VAL A 160 -5.94 6.02 -2.82
CA VAL A 160 -5.45 5.30 -3.99
C VAL A 160 -5.06 6.26 -5.13
N GLU A 161 -5.85 7.30 -5.38
CA GLU A 161 -5.53 8.29 -6.40
C GLU A 161 -4.33 9.16 -6.02
N ALA A 162 -4.22 9.56 -4.74
CA ALA A 162 -3.04 10.25 -4.23
C ALA A 162 -1.78 9.42 -4.44
N TRP A 163 -1.82 8.13 -4.09
CA TRP A 163 -0.70 7.22 -4.31
C TRP A 163 -0.36 7.04 -5.79
N LYS A 164 -1.35 6.94 -6.69
CA LYS A 164 -1.09 6.86 -8.14
C LYS A 164 -0.37 8.10 -8.69
N SER A 165 -0.63 9.27 -8.08
CA SER A 165 -0.05 10.55 -8.51
C SER A 165 1.41 10.72 -8.08
N GLN A 166 1.80 10.14 -6.95
CA GLN A 166 3.19 10.05 -6.53
C GLN A 166 3.85 8.96 -7.39
N GLU A 167 4.95 9.25 -8.09
CA GLU A 167 5.57 8.26 -8.99
C GLU A 167 5.79 6.93 -8.25
N PRO A 168 5.13 5.84 -8.67
CA PRO A 168 5.07 4.62 -7.87
C PRO A 168 6.45 3.98 -7.84
N CYS A 169 7.14 4.11 -6.71
CA CYS A 169 8.18 3.17 -6.35
C CYS A 169 7.50 1.81 -6.16
N ILE A 170 8.10 0.70 -6.61
CA ILE A 170 7.58 -0.64 -6.33
C ILE A 170 7.70 -0.84 -4.81
N SER A 171 6.66 -0.46 -4.07
CA SER A 171 6.63 -0.50 -2.62
C SER A 171 5.69 -1.60 -2.13
N SER A 172 5.89 -2.00 -0.88
CA SER A 172 4.97 -2.84 -0.11
C SER A 172 3.52 -2.32 -0.15
N THR A 173 3.32 -1.01 -0.34
CA THR A 173 2.00 -0.34 -0.42
C THR A 173 1.06 -1.02 -1.42
N THR A 174 1.56 -1.40 -2.60
CA THR A 174 0.71 -2.02 -3.65
C THR A 174 0.05 -3.31 -3.16
N GLN A 175 0.78 -4.15 -2.44
CA GLN A 175 0.23 -5.40 -1.91
C GLN A 175 -0.82 -5.13 -0.83
N HIS A 176 -0.56 -4.19 0.07
CA HIS A 176 -1.50 -3.80 1.13
C HIS A 176 -2.79 -3.22 0.55
N THR A 177 -2.71 -2.35 -0.46
CA THR A 177 -3.90 -1.81 -1.13
C THR A 177 -4.73 -2.90 -1.80
N VAL A 178 -4.12 -3.85 -2.52
CA VAL A 178 -4.87 -4.96 -3.15
C VAL A 178 -5.59 -5.81 -2.10
N LEU A 179 -4.90 -6.14 -1.00
CA LEU A 179 -5.49 -6.91 0.10
C LEU A 179 -6.67 -6.17 0.74
N LEU A 180 -6.50 -4.87 1.01
CA LEU A 180 -7.57 -4.02 1.51
C LEU A 180 -8.79 -4.04 0.58
N LEU A 181 -8.61 -3.75 -0.72
CA LEU A 181 -9.72 -3.72 -1.68
C LEU A 181 -10.44 -5.07 -1.79
N CYS A 182 -9.70 -6.18 -1.72
CA CYS A 182 -10.31 -7.51 -1.69
C CYS A 182 -11.17 -7.69 -0.43
N GLN A 183 -10.65 -7.33 0.74
CA GLN A 183 -11.34 -7.47 2.02
C GLN A 183 -12.62 -6.61 2.09
N LEU A 184 -12.55 -5.36 1.60
CA LEU A 184 -13.72 -4.48 1.51
C LEU A 184 -14.80 -5.06 0.60
N ARG A 185 -14.41 -5.54 -0.59
CA ARG A 185 -15.32 -6.17 -1.55
C ARG A 185 -16.00 -7.40 -0.98
N ASP A 186 -15.24 -8.28 -0.33
CA ASP A 186 -15.76 -9.53 0.20
C ASP A 186 -16.76 -9.27 1.33
N THR A 187 -16.48 -8.29 2.19
CA THR A 187 -17.38 -7.88 3.28
C THR A 187 -18.68 -7.29 2.74
N LEU A 188 -18.58 -6.32 1.83
CA LEU A 188 -19.77 -5.68 1.25
C LEU A 188 -20.60 -6.67 0.42
N SER A 189 -19.93 -7.61 -0.28
CA SER A 189 -20.60 -8.72 -0.97
C SER A 189 -21.34 -9.66 -0.01
N ALA A 190 -20.77 -9.97 1.16
CA ALA A 190 -21.47 -10.75 2.18
C ALA A 190 -22.74 -10.02 2.66
N THR A 191 -22.64 -8.71 2.89
CA THR A 191 -23.78 -7.86 3.26
C THR A 191 -24.89 -7.86 2.22
N LEU A 192 -24.56 -7.67 0.94
CA LEU A 192 -25.55 -7.70 -0.15
C LEU A 192 -26.17 -9.09 -0.35
N ARG A 193 -25.39 -10.17 -0.13
CA ARG A 193 -25.92 -11.54 -0.18
C ARG A 193 -26.92 -11.81 0.94
N ALA A 194 -26.66 -11.32 2.15
CA ALA A 194 -27.60 -11.45 3.27
C ALA A 194 -28.93 -10.76 2.96
N TYR A 195 -28.88 -9.52 2.47
CA TYR A 195 -30.07 -8.78 2.06
C TYR A 195 -30.81 -9.49 0.92
N SER A 196 -30.09 -9.96 -0.11
CA SER A 196 -30.67 -10.67 -1.26
C SER A 196 -31.42 -11.95 -0.85
N ARG A 197 -30.93 -12.67 0.17
CA ARG A 197 -31.65 -13.83 0.75
C ARG A 197 -32.92 -13.40 1.48
N PHE A 198 -32.85 -12.31 2.23
CA PHE A 198 -33.99 -11.77 2.96
C PHE A 198 -35.13 -11.34 2.03
N ILE A 199 -34.83 -10.65 0.92
CA ILE A 199 -35.84 -10.12 0.00
C ILE A 199 -36.32 -11.09 -1.08
N LYS A 200 -35.82 -12.33 -1.10
CA LYS A 200 -36.20 -13.33 -2.10
C LYS A 200 -37.71 -13.62 -2.01
N LEU A 201 -38.34 -14.06 -3.11
CA LEU A 201 -39.78 -14.37 -3.15
C LEU A 201 -40.25 -15.41 -2.11
N ASP A 202 -39.35 -16.30 -1.70
CA ASP A 202 -39.50 -17.30 -0.64
C ASP A 202 -38.67 -16.95 0.61
N GLY A 203 -38.22 -15.70 0.71
CA GLY A 203 -37.42 -15.17 1.80
C GLY A 203 -38.25 -14.62 2.93
N ASP A 204 -37.57 -14.16 3.97
CA ASP A 204 -38.19 -13.73 5.21
C ASP A 204 -38.91 -12.38 5.11
N ILE A 205 -38.71 -11.60 4.03
CA ILE A 205 -39.48 -10.37 3.79
C ILE A 205 -40.99 -10.63 3.71
N CYS A 206 -41.40 -11.81 3.24
CA CYS A 206 -42.82 -12.15 3.11
C CYS A 206 -43.55 -12.17 4.46
N TYR A 207 -42.82 -12.32 5.57
CA TYR A 207 -43.36 -12.24 6.93
C TYR A 207 -43.94 -10.85 7.29
N PHE A 208 -43.59 -9.83 6.52
CA PHE A 208 -44.01 -8.44 6.72
C PHE A 208 -45.10 -7.99 5.73
N SER A 209 -45.55 -8.87 4.83
CA SER A 209 -46.47 -8.52 3.73
C SER A 209 -47.86 -8.04 4.17
N ASP A 210 -48.30 -8.41 5.37
CA ASP A 210 -49.57 -7.98 5.97
C ASP A 210 -49.45 -6.72 6.83
N VAL A 211 -48.25 -6.18 7.01
CA VAL A 211 -48.03 -4.96 7.80
C VAL A 211 -48.34 -3.73 6.95
N SER A 212 -49.46 -3.06 7.25
CA SER A 212 -49.84 -1.82 6.57
C SER A 212 -48.80 -0.70 6.81
N ASP A 213 -48.65 0.20 5.83
CA ASP A 213 -47.76 1.37 5.92
C ASP A 213 -46.27 1.04 6.17
N CYS A 214 -45.80 -0.13 5.74
CA CYS A 214 -44.38 -0.48 5.75
C CYS A 214 -43.66 -0.24 4.42
N SER A 215 -44.38 0.09 3.35
CA SER A 215 -43.78 0.34 2.03
C SER A 215 -42.70 1.42 2.06
N SER A 216 -42.87 2.47 2.85
CA SER A 216 -41.84 3.51 3.00
C SER A 216 -40.57 3.00 3.69
N LEU A 217 -40.71 2.09 4.66
CA LEU A 217 -39.58 1.48 5.36
C LEU A 217 -38.85 0.46 4.49
N GLU A 218 -39.61 -0.39 3.79
CA GLU A 218 -39.08 -1.35 2.82
C GLU A 218 -38.32 -0.63 1.70
N ASN A 219 -38.90 0.45 1.15
CA ASN A 219 -38.24 1.27 0.15
C ASN A 219 -36.95 1.93 0.69
N SER A 220 -36.96 2.39 1.94
CA SER A 220 -35.77 2.98 2.58
C SER A 220 -34.64 1.96 2.78
N ILE A 221 -34.99 0.73 3.19
CA ILE A 221 -34.04 -0.38 3.27
C ILE A 221 -33.51 -0.70 1.86
N ALA A 222 -34.40 -0.85 0.88
CA ALA A 222 -34.03 -1.16 -0.50
C ALA A 222 -33.11 -0.11 -1.11
N GLU A 223 -33.43 1.18 -0.98
CA GLU A 223 -32.59 2.28 -1.44
C GLU A 223 -31.20 2.24 -0.79
N SER A 224 -31.13 1.90 0.50
CA SER A 224 -29.84 1.79 1.20
C SER A 224 -28.99 0.67 0.60
N PHE A 225 -29.58 -0.49 0.32
CA PHE A 225 -28.88 -1.64 -0.26
C PHE A 225 -28.56 -1.47 -1.75
N GLU A 226 -29.38 -0.74 -2.51
CA GLU A 226 -29.06 -0.33 -3.89
C GLU A 226 -27.80 0.53 -3.91
N LYS A 227 -27.73 1.55 -3.04
CA LYS A 227 -26.52 2.39 -2.90
C LYS A 227 -25.30 1.59 -2.44
N LEU A 228 -25.47 0.62 -1.55
CA LEU A 228 -24.39 -0.32 -1.17
C LEU A 228 -23.93 -1.18 -2.37
N ALA A 229 -24.84 -1.58 -3.26
CA ALA A 229 -24.49 -2.30 -4.49
C ALA A 229 -23.71 -1.41 -5.48
N ASP A 230 -24.08 -0.14 -5.58
CA ASP A 230 -23.32 0.84 -6.37
C ASP A 230 -21.90 1.02 -5.81
N LEU A 231 -21.75 1.09 -4.49
CA LEU A 231 -20.44 1.13 -3.83
C LEU A 231 -19.60 -0.12 -4.10
N LEU A 232 -20.22 -1.31 -4.11
CA LEU A 232 -19.52 -2.54 -4.50
C LEU A 232 -18.98 -2.46 -5.94
N THR A 233 -19.80 -1.93 -6.86
CA THR A 233 -19.41 -1.75 -8.26
C THR A 233 -18.25 -0.76 -8.42
N ARG A 234 -18.26 0.32 -7.63
CA ARG A 234 -17.15 1.28 -7.54
C ARG A 234 -15.87 0.63 -7.01
N LEU A 235 -15.95 -0.13 -5.92
CA LEU A 235 -14.81 -0.88 -5.37
C LEU A 235 -14.22 -1.87 -6.38
N CYS A 236 -15.04 -2.61 -7.12
CA CYS A 236 -14.58 -3.49 -8.19
C CYS A 236 -13.84 -2.70 -9.28
N SER A 237 -14.38 -1.56 -9.69
CA SER A 237 -13.76 -0.70 -10.70
C SER A 237 -12.43 -0.12 -10.22
N LEU A 238 -12.35 0.26 -8.94
CA LEU A 238 -11.12 0.75 -8.30
C LEU A 238 -10.05 -0.35 -8.22
N ASP A 239 -10.41 -1.57 -7.82
CA ASP A 239 -9.52 -2.75 -7.79
C ASP A 239 -8.95 -3.06 -9.18
N ASP A 240 -9.80 -3.09 -10.21
CA ASP A 240 -9.37 -3.31 -11.59
C ASP A 240 -8.43 -2.21 -12.10
N SER A 241 -8.79 -0.95 -11.83
CA SER A 241 -7.96 0.22 -12.18
C SER A 241 -6.60 0.16 -11.49
N PHE A 242 -6.58 -0.17 -10.20
CA PHE A 242 -5.37 -0.30 -9.40
C PHE A 242 -4.46 -1.43 -9.89
N LYS A 243 -5.02 -2.62 -10.17
CA LYS A 243 -4.25 -3.76 -10.69
C LYS A 243 -3.59 -3.46 -12.03
N ARG A 244 -4.29 -2.77 -12.93
CA ARG A 244 -3.73 -2.33 -14.23
C ARG A 244 -2.58 -1.36 -14.01
N PHE A 245 -2.78 -0.39 -13.12
CA PHE A 245 -1.73 0.57 -12.76
C PHE A 245 -0.50 -0.12 -12.16
N ALA A 246 -0.70 -1.01 -11.17
CA ALA A 246 0.37 -1.77 -10.53
C ALA A 246 1.17 -2.62 -11.54
N THR A 247 0.47 -3.28 -12.47
CA THR A 247 1.10 -4.07 -13.54
C THR A 247 1.96 -3.18 -14.44
N HIS A 248 1.46 -2.00 -14.79
CA HIS A 248 2.19 -1.05 -15.62
C HIS A 248 3.39 -0.43 -14.90
N ALA A 249 3.24 -0.06 -13.63
CA ALA A 249 4.31 0.47 -12.79
C ALA A 249 5.44 -0.56 -12.60
N CYS A 250 5.10 -1.80 -12.27
CA CYS A 250 6.04 -2.90 -12.14
C CYS A 250 6.79 -3.17 -13.46
N GLY A 251 6.08 -3.17 -14.59
CA GLY A 251 6.69 -3.31 -15.92
C GLY A 251 7.67 -2.18 -16.25
N ARG A 252 7.34 -0.93 -15.88
CA ARG A 252 8.23 0.22 -16.07
C ARG A 252 9.48 0.12 -15.21
N ALA A 253 9.33 -0.17 -13.93
CA ALA A 253 10.44 -0.27 -13.00
C ALA A 253 11.36 -1.47 -13.34
N SER A 254 10.82 -2.59 -13.83
CA SER A 254 11.63 -3.70 -14.36
C SER A 254 12.49 -3.28 -15.56
N ARG A 255 11.93 -2.47 -16.48
CA ARG A 255 12.67 -1.93 -17.64
C ARG A 255 13.78 -0.97 -17.20
N ILE A 256 13.50 -0.10 -16.22
CA ILE A 256 14.48 0.82 -15.65
C ILE A 256 15.59 0.04 -14.95
N GLY A 257 15.23 -0.95 -14.13
CA GLY A 257 16.18 -1.85 -13.46
C GLY A 257 17.10 -2.56 -14.45
N ASN A 258 16.55 -3.18 -15.50
CA ASN A 258 17.34 -3.82 -16.55
C ASN A 258 18.27 -2.82 -17.27
N HIS A 259 17.77 -1.61 -17.55
CA HIS A 259 18.59 -0.58 -18.18
C HIS A 259 19.71 -0.07 -17.26
N LEU A 260 19.48 0.03 -15.95
CA LEU A 260 20.52 0.36 -14.97
C LEU A 260 21.54 -0.76 -14.82
N ILE A 261 21.12 -2.03 -14.86
CA ILE A 261 22.03 -3.20 -14.86
C ILE A 261 22.94 -3.15 -16.09
N ILE A 262 22.36 -2.99 -17.29
CA ILE A 262 23.13 -2.89 -18.55
C ILE A 262 24.09 -1.68 -18.50
N LYS A 263 23.64 -0.53 -17.99
CA LYS A 263 24.50 0.64 -17.83
C LYS A 263 25.59 0.42 -16.78
N GLY A 264 25.33 -0.34 -15.72
CA GLY A 264 26.29 -0.67 -14.66
C GLY A 264 27.33 -1.71 -15.08
N GLU A 265 27.00 -2.59 -16.02
CA GLU A 265 27.94 -3.53 -16.62
C GLU A 265 29.05 -2.83 -17.41
N ARG A 266 28.78 -1.67 -18.03
CA ARG A 266 29.79 -0.91 -18.78
C ARG A 266 30.96 -0.44 -17.89
N PRO A 267 30.74 0.29 -16.77
CA PRO A 267 31.81 0.63 -15.83
C PRO A 267 32.54 -0.58 -15.26
N SER A 268 31.83 -1.70 -15.03
CA SER A 268 32.46 -2.94 -14.58
C SER A 268 33.38 -3.53 -15.64
N GLN A 269 32.97 -3.55 -16.91
CA GLN A 269 33.80 -3.97 -18.04
C GLN A 269 35.01 -3.04 -18.23
N GLU A 270 34.81 -1.73 -18.14
CA GLU A 270 35.89 -0.74 -18.21
C GLU A 270 36.89 -0.94 -17.06
N SER A 271 36.41 -1.10 -15.82
CA SER A 271 37.25 -1.39 -14.66
C SER A 271 38.04 -2.69 -14.84
N ASN A 272 37.41 -3.76 -15.34
CA ASN A 272 38.10 -5.01 -15.64
C ASN A 272 39.18 -4.83 -16.72
N ALA A 273 38.91 -4.03 -17.76
CA ALA A 273 39.88 -3.70 -18.79
C ALA A 273 41.07 -2.91 -18.22
N TYR A 274 40.81 -1.93 -17.34
CA TYR A 274 41.87 -1.21 -16.64
C TYR A 274 42.71 -2.13 -15.74
N HIS A 275 42.07 -3.03 -14.98
CA HIS A 275 42.79 -4.01 -14.14
C HIS A 275 43.70 -4.92 -14.97
N LEU A 276 43.23 -5.39 -16.13
CA LEU A 276 44.04 -6.21 -17.04
C LEU A 276 45.24 -5.42 -17.60
N ALA A 277 45.02 -4.16 -18.00
CA ALA A 277 46.10 -3.29 -18.48
C ALA A 277 47.14 -3.00 -17.39
N THR A 278 46.70 -2.76 -16.14
CA THR A 278 47.60 -2.59 -14.99
C THR A 278 48.40 -3.86 -14.71
N HIS A 279 47.79 -5.04 -14.81
CA HIS A 279 48.50 -6.31 -14.65
C HIS A 279 49.61 -6.48 -15.68
N GLN A 280 49.32 -6.23 -16.97
CA GLN A 280 50.31 -6.30 -18.04
C GLN A 280 51.45 -5.29 -17.85
N LEU A 281 51.15 -4.08 -17.36
CA LEU A 281 52.18 -3.08 -17.04
C LEU A 281 53.09 -3.55 -15.90
N ASN A 282 52.51 -4.15 -14.86
CA ASN A 282 53.27 -4.70 -13.74
C ASN A 282 54.18 -5.85 -14.20
N GLU A 283 53.72 -6.74 -15.07
CA GLU A 283 54.56 -7.80 -15.67
C GLU A 283 55.75 -7.22 -16.44
N HIS A 284 55.52 -6.18 -17.26
CA HIS A 284 56.60 -5.49 -17.96
C HIS A 284 57.59 -4.80 -17.00
N MET A 285 57.09 -4.15 -15.93
CA MET A 285 57.96 -3.56 -14.92
C MET A 285 58.79 -4.61 -14.19
N HIS A 286 58.20 -5.77 -13.85
CA HIS A 286 58.95 -6.87 -13.24
C HIS A 286 60.07 -7.35 -14.15
N LYS A 287 59.80 -7.56 -15.45
CA LYS A 287 60.81 -7.97 -16.42
C LYS A 287 61.93 -6.92 -16.56
N LEU A 288 61.59 -5.65 -16.66
CA LEU A 288 62.58 -4.56 -16.70
C LEU A 288 63.44 -4.52 -15.42
N ASN A 289 62.83 -4.78 -14.27
CA ASN A 289 63.54 -4.85 -13.00
C ASN A 289 64.49 -6.05 -12.95
N GLU A 290 64.08 -7.22 -13.45
CA GLU A 290 64.96 -8.39 -13.62
C GLU A 290 66.15 -8.08 -14.53
N GLU A 291 65.91 -7.46 -15.69
CA GLU A 291 66.96 -7.02 -16.61
C GLU A 291 67.91 -6.01 -15.96
N THR A 292 67.37 -5.05 -15.20
CA THR A 292 68.18 -4.04 -14.48
C THR A 292 69.03 -4.70 -13.39
N CYS A 293 68.49 -5.64 -12.62
CA CYS A 293 69.25 -6.43 -11.65
C CYS A 293 70.37 -7.24 -12.32
N TYR A 294 70.09 -7.85 -13.47
CA TYR A 294 71.10 -8.55 -14.27
C TYR A 294 72.24 -7.61 -14.69
N PHE A 295 71.93 -6.44 -15.27
CA PHE A 295 72.94 -5.45 -15.64
C PHE A 295 73.74 -4.91 -14.44
N SER A 296 73.08 -4.68 -13.30
CA SER A 296 73.75 -4.27 -12.07
C SER A 296 74.76 -5.33 -11.62
N SER A 297 74.40 -6.61 -11.68
CA SER A 297 75.30 -7.71 -11.33
C SER A 297 76.49 -7.83 -12.29
N GLU A 298 76.31 -7.55 -13.59
CA GLU A 298 77.42 -7.48 -14.55
C GLU A 298 78.33 -6.27 -14.30
N GLN A 299 77.77 -5.11 -13.92
CA GLN A 299 78.55 -3.94 -13.55
C GLN A 299 79.41 -4.20 -12.31
N ASP A 300 78.88 -4.90 -11.30
CA ASP A 300 79.66 -5.28 -10.12
C ASP A 300 80.85 -6.18 -10.50
N VAL A 301 80.69 -7.08 -11.48
CA VAL A 301 81.79 -7.90 -12.02
C VAL A 301 82.81 -7.06 -12.79
N LEU A 302 82.36 -6.05 -13.55
CA LEU A 302 83.24 -5.14 -14.29
C LEU A 302 83.99 -4.16 -13.38
N PHE A 303 83.37 -3.69 -12.30
CA PHE A 303 83.99 -2.80 -11.32
C PHE A 303 85.00 -3.55 -10.43
N PHE A 304 84.83 -4.84 -10.18
CA PHE A 304 85.76 -5.62 -9.34
C PHE A 304 87.09 -6.00 -10.01
N LYS A 305 87.31 -5.66 -11.29
CA LYS A 305 88.55 -6.03 -12.01
C LYS A 305 89.28 -4.89 -12.71
N MET A 306 88.98 -3.63 -12.37
CA MET A 306 89.87 -2.53 -12.70
C MET A 306 90.97 -2.43 -11.65
N SER A 307 92.08 -3.13 -11.90
CA SER A 307 93.33 -2.89 -11.18
C SER A 307 93.70 -1.41 -11.33
N PRO A 308 94.25 -0.74 -10.29
CA PRO A 308 94.69 0.67 -10.37
C PRO A 308 95.61 0.96 -11.56
N ALA A 309 96.30 -0.05 -12.09
CA ALA A 309 97.19 0.08 -13.24
C ALA A 309 96.48 0.27 -14.59
N THR A 310 95.23 -0.20 -14.76
CA THR A 310 94.53 -0.17 -16.06
C THR A 310 93.58 1.02 -16.23
N PHE A 311 93.20 1.67 -15.13
CA PHE A 311 92.27 2.81 -15.10
C PHE A 311 92.64 4.00 -16.01
N PRO A 312 93.90 4.48 -16.09
CA PRO A 312 94.22 5.62 -16.95
C PRO A 312 94.11 5.29 -18.45
N LEU A 313 94.32 4.02 -18.82
CA LEU A 313 94.30 3.58 -20.21
C LEU A 313 92.86 3.44 -20.73
N THR A 314 91.96 2.90 -19.91
CA THR A 314 90.52 2.82 -20.21
C THR A 314 89.88 4.20 -20.29
N MET A 315 90.27 5.14 -19.41
CA MET A 315 89.81 6.53 -19.48
C MET A 315 90.24 7.23 -20.78
N LEU A 316 91.47 6.99 -21.24
CA LEU A 316 91.98 7.57 -22.50
C LEU A 316 91.20 7.05 -23.72
N ILE A 317 90.83 5.77 -23.72
CA ILE A 317 90.04 5.17 -24.80
C ILE A 317 88.61 5.73 -24.79
N LEU A 318 87.98 5.83 -23.61
CA LEU A 318 86.63 6.40 -23.47
C LEU A 318 86.58 7.86 -23.92
N LEU A 319 87.57 8.67 -23.52
CA LEU A 319 87.69 10.07 -23.94
C LEU A 319 87.79 10.17 -25.47
N ARG A 320 88.56 9.28 -26.10
CA ARG A 320 88.73 9.24 -27.56
C ARG A 320 87.45 8.85 -28.28
N THR A 321 86.68 7.91 -27.75
CA THR A 321 85.37 7.52 -28.32
C THR A 321 84.30 8.59 -28.14
N LEU A 322 84.27 9.29 -27.00
CA LEU A 322 83.35 10.41 -26.78
C LEU A 322 83.64 11.59 -27.71
N LEU A 323 84.92 11.92 -27.91
CA LEU A 323 85.35 12.87 -28.93
C LEU A 323 84.88 12.45 -30.33
N HIS A 324 84.96 11.16 -30.66
CA HIS A 324 84.51 10.66 -31.95
C HIS A 324 82.99 10.73 -32.16
N LEU A 325 82.20 10.63 -31.08
CA LEU A 325 80.74 10.73 -31.12
C LEU A 325 80.27 12.18 -31.24
N ILE A 326 80.91 13.09 -30.49
CA ILE A 326 80.61 14.54 -30.54
C ILE A 326 80.93 15.11 -31.94
N TYR A 327 81.99 14.62 -32.59
CA TYR A 327 82.38 15.06 -33.94
C TYR A 327 81.60 14.40 -35.10
N ARG A 328 80.68 13.46 -34.82
CA ARG A 328 79.92 12.73 -35.86
C ARG A 328 78.42 13.06 -35.87
N ILE A 329 78.01 14.21 -35.32
CA ILE A 329 76.63 14.71 -35.47
C ILE A 329 76.52 15.41 -36.84
N PRO A 330 75.77 14.86 -37.81
CA PRO A 330 75.56 15.51 -39.11
C PRO A 330 74.62 16.70 -38.91
N SER A 331 75.00 17.87 -39.43
CA SER A 331 74.14 19.06 -39.47
C SER A 331 73.03 18.87 -40.52
N THR A 332 71.95 18.16 -40.15
CA THR A 332 70.75 18.11 -40.99
C THR A 332 69.97 19.41 -40.87
N GLY A 333 69.96 20.13 -41.98
CA GLY A 333 69.37 21.45 -42.19
C GLY A 333 67.93 21.63 -41.71
N ARG A 334 67.69 22.85 -41.20
CA ARG A 334 66.41 23.55 -41.22
C ARG A 334 65.75 23.43 -42.61
N LYS A 335 64.53 22.89 -42.66
CA LYS A 335 63.52 23.31 -43.63
C LYS A 335 62.33 23.86 -42.87
N ALA A 336 62.13 25.16 -43.01
CA ALA A 336 60.88 25.84 -42.71
C ALA A 336 59.92 25.63 -43.89
N SER A 337 58.68 25.24 -43.62
CA SER A 337 57.55 25.44 -44.52
C SER A 337 56.25 25.43 -43.71
N GLU A 338 55.77 26.65 -43.50
CA GLU A 338 54.41 27.18 -43.44
C GLU A 338 53.23 26.49 -42.72
N PRO A 339 52.32 27.31 -42.14
CA PRO A 339 51.08 26.89 -41.52
C PRO A 339 49.88 26.98 -42.48
N SER A 340 49.05 25.94 -42.50
CA SER A 340 47.64 25.96 -42.90
C SER A 340 46.98 24.80 -42.14
N GLY A 341 45.79 24.86 -41.58
CA GLY A 341 44.69 25.81 -41.55
C GLY A 341 43.50 25.03 -40.95
N GLU A 342 42.46 25.76 -40.59
CA GLU A 342 41.09 25.26 -40.40
C GLU A 342 40.78 24.46 -39.12
N GLY A 343 40.11 25.14 -38.19
CA GLY A 343 39.22 24.48 -37.23
C GLY A 343 37.89 24.08 -37.88
N PRO A 344 36.92 23.65 -37.06
CA PRO A 344 35.53 23.87 -37.42
C PRO A 344 34.74 24.52 -36.29
N CYS A 345 33.95 25.53 -36.67
CA CYS A 345 32.66 25.76 -36.06
C CYS A 345 31.78 24.52 -36.28
N LYS A 346 31.33 23.90 -35.20
CA LYS A 346 29.91 23.90 -34.84
C LYS A 346 29.73 23.41 -33.42
#